data_AF-A0A4Q9PX41-F1
#
_entry.id   AF-A0A4Q9PX41-F1
#
_cell.length_a   1.000
_cell.length_b   1.000
_cell.length_c   1.000
_cell.angle_alpha   90.00
_cell.angle_beta   90.00
_cell.angle_gamma   90.00
#
_symmetry.space_group_name_H-M   'P 1'
#
loop_
_entity.id
_entity.type
_entity.pdbx_description
1 polymer ?
#
loop_
_entity_poly.entity_id
_entity_poly.type
_entity_poly.pdbx_seq_one_letter_code
_entity_poly.pdbx_strand_id
1 'polypeptide(L)'
;LIQETDSKLVLGAVTERLRENEDTGYIGKRNVELTKAVVASLRRRKAPVGFKWVKGHSGHTRNEGADRLAGAGAIKGTPDVVDVTIQAELQLSGAKLQAMTQRRAYIAIMARKAKKVSPRPRTVFNLDMVKAGLENQCGAQVTDKAIWKSLTKGSLFTKEIRRFLWMGIHNAYMIGGYWLRDNMSIEMQARATCSICGETESMSHIL
;
A
#
# COMPACT_ATOMS: atom_id res chain seq x y z
N LEU A 1 2.09 19.15 30.26
CA LEU A 1 3.16 18.68 29.34
C LEU A 1 2.93 19.35 27.99
N ILE A 2 3.95 19.94 27.38
CA ILE A 2 3.87 20.47 26.01
C ILE A 2 4.78 19.60 25.13
N GLN A 3 4.24 19.06 24.04
CA GLN A 3 4.97 18.31 23.03
C GLN A 3 5.23 19.20 21.82
N GLU A 4 6.51 19.33 21.44
CA GLU A 4 6.94 20.11 20.28
C GLU A 4 7.19 19.18 19.10
N THR A 5 6.66 19.52 17.92
CA THR A 5 6.88 18.75 16.69
C THR A 5 6.77 19.64 15.46
N ASP A 6 7.58 19.36 14.45
CA ASP A 6 7.47 19.97 13.13
C ASP A 6 6.48 19.25 12.21
N SER A 7 6.02 18.06 12.59
CA SER A 7 5.10 17.24 11.82
C SER A 7 3.66 17.72 11.93
N LYS A 8 3.26 18.56 10.97
CA LYS A 8 1.85 18.96 10.79
C LYS A 8 0.93 17.75 10.60
N LEU A 9 1.44 16.68 9.98
CA LEU A 9 0.67 15.46 9.73
C LEU A 9 0.26 14.80 11.05
N VAL A 10 1.23 14.58 11.94
CA VAL A 10 0.99 13.95 13.25
C VAL A 10 0.10 14.86 14.10
N LEU A 11 0.43 16.14 14.16
CA LEU A 11 -0.35 17.12 14.91
C LEU A 11 -1.82 17.10 14.50
N GLY A 12 -2.11 17.33 13.22
CA GLY A 12 -3.48 17.33 12.73
C GLY A 12 -4.18 15.97 12.83
N ALA A 13 -3.45 14.85 12.98
CA ALA A 13 -4.07 13.53 13.19
C ALA A 13 -4.55 13.32 14.63
N VAL A 14 -3.82 13.85 15.62
CA VAL A 14 -4.12 13.69 17.06
C VAL A 14 -4.87 14.88 17.66
N THR A 15 -5.02 15.98 16.92
CA THR A 15 -5.81 17.15 17.34
C THR A 15 -7.01 17.36 16.42
N GLU A 16 -6.83 18.03 15.28
CA GLU A 16 -7.89 18.57 14.41
C GLU A 16 -8.79 17.47 13.84
N ARG A 17 -8.18 16.40 13.31
CA ARG A 17 -8.90 15.32 12.61
C ARG A 17 -9.18 14.14 13.52
N LEU A 18 -8.85 14.22 14.82
CA LEU A 18 -8.96 13.10 15.74
C LEU A 18 -10.40 12.56 15.75
N ARG A 19 -11.37 13.43 16.04
CA ARG A 19 -12.79 13.06 16.13
C ARG A 19 -13.30 12.42 14.84
N GLU A 20 -13.01 13.02 13.68
CA GLU A 20 -13.41 12.47 12.38
C GLU A 20 -12.78 11.09 12.13
N ASN A 21 -11.50 10.93 12.45
CA ASN A 21 -10.79 9.67 12.26
C ASN A 21 -11.38 8.56 13.15
N GLU A 22 -11.73 8.86 14.40
CA GLU A 22 -12.38 7.90 15.30
C GLU A 22 -13.80 7.56 14.86
N ASP A 23 -14.60 8.57 14.52
CA ASP A 23 -15.96 8.38 14.04
C ASP A 23 -15.99 7.51 12.78
N THR A 24 -15.00 7.66 11.90
CA THR A 24 -14.86 6.85 10.68
C THR A 24 -14.07 5.56 10.87
N GLY A 25 -13.65 5.23 12.10
CA GLY A 25 -12.89 4.03 12.42
C GLY A 25 -11.55 3.93 11.68
N TYR A 26 -10.97 5.08 11.27
CA TYR A 26 -9.74 5.18 10.50
C TYR A 26 -9.77 4.47 9.13
N ILE A 27 -10.95 4.18 8.59
CA ILE A 27 -11.10 3.46 7.32
C ILE A 27 -10.41 4.23 6.19
N GLY A 28 -9.49 3.56 5.49
CA GLY A 28 -8.74 4.13 4.37
C GLY A 28 -7.62 5.10 4.77
N LYS A 29 -7.35 5.29 6.06
CA LYS A 29 -6.21 6.07 6.56
C LYS A 29 -4.94 5.19 6.59
N ARG A 30 -3.77 5.83 6.62
CA ARG A 30 -2.47 5.16 6.75
C ARG A 30 -1.99 5.27 8.20
N ASN A 31 -1.05 4.41 8.59
CA ASN A 31 -0.40 4.42 9.92
C ASN A 31 -1.41 4.38 11.07
N VAL A 32 -2.49 3.61 10.88
CA VAL A 32 -3.65 3.58 11.79
C VAL A 32 -3.25 3.06 13.16
N GLU A 33 -2.50 1.97 13.22
CA GLU A 33 -2.09 1.36 14.50
C GLU A 33 -1.21 2.31 15.32
N LEU A 34 -0.22 2.96 14.70
CA LEU A 34 0.61 3.98 15.35
C LEU A 34 -0.23 5.16 15.85
N THR A 35 -1.15 5.65 15.02
CA THR A 35 -2.00 6.80 15.40
C THR A 35 -2.89 6.44 16.60
N LYS A 36 -3.51 5.26 16.59
CA LYS A 36 -4.32 4.78 17.72
C LYS A 36 -3.50 4.61 18.99
N ALA A 37 -2.29 4.07 18.89
CA ALA A 37 -1.38 3.89 20.03
C ALA A 37 -0.96 5.25 20.64
N VAL A 38 -0.70 6.26 19.81
CA VAL A 38 -0.42 7.63 20.28
C VAL A 38 -1.64 8.21 20.98
N VAL A 39 -2.83 8.15 20.37
CA VAL A 39 -4.07 8.66 20.96
C VAL A 39 -4.38 7.98 22.31
N ALA A 40 -4.25 6.66 22.38
CA ALA A 40 -4.42 5.91 23.63
C ALA A 40 -3.40 6.35 24.68
N SER A 41 -2.14 6.53 24.30
CA SER A 41 -1.09 7.02 25.22
C SER A 41 -1.36 8.44 25.71
N LEU A 42 -1.92 9.32 24.89
CA LEU A 42 -2.35 10.65 25.30
C LEU A 42 -3.53 10.58 26.29
N ARG A 43 -4.54 9.75 26.01
CA ARG A 43 -5.73 9.59 26.88
C ARG A 43 -5.44 8.93 28.22
N ARG A 44 -4.44 8.05 28.28
CA ARG A 44 -4.02 7.40 29.53
C ARG A 44 -3.45 8.39 30.55
N ARG A 45 -3.01 9.57 30.10
CA ARG A 45 -2.40 10.56 30.98
C ARG A 45 -3.47 11.27 31.81
N LYS A 46 -3.20 11.40 33.10
CA LYS A 46 -4.08 12.14 34.04
C LYS A 46 -4.12 13.65 33.77
N ALA A 47 -3.05 14.20 33.19
CA ALA A 47 -2.90 15.64 32.94
C ALA A 47 -2.94 15.95 31.44
N PRO A 48 -3.51 17.09 31.04
CA PRO A 48 -3.60 17.47 29.63
C PRO A 48 -2.21 17.60 28.98
N VAL A 49 -2.17 17.25 27.70
CA VAL A 49 -1.00 17.41 26.83
C VAL A 49 -1.31 18.48 25.81
N GLY A 50 -0.54 19.56 25.83
CA GLY A 50 -0.53 20.57 24.79
C GLY A 50 0.42 20.17 23.68
N PHE A 51 0.13 20.59 22.45
CA PHE A 51 1.05 20.47 21.33
C PHE A 51 1.43 21.86 20.83
N LYS A 52 2.70 22.00 20.44
CA LYS A 52 3.22 23.21 19.81
C LYS A 52 3.89 22.83 18.50
N TRP A 53 3.37 23.35 17.40
CA TRP A 53 4.04 23.22 16.12
C TRP A 53 5.27 24.12 16.08
N VAL A 54 6.39 23.56 15.66
CA VAL A 54 7.64 24.31 15.42
C VAL A 54 8.03 24.16 13.94
N LYS A 55 8.71 25.15 13.38
CA LYS A 55 9.21 25.05 12.02
C LYS A 55 10.43 24.11 12.00
N GLY A 56 10.44 23.13 11.11
CA GLY A 56 11.61 22.27 10.90
C GLY A 56 12.82 23.07 10.40
N HIS A 57 14.02 22.64 10.76
CA HIS A 57 15.30 23.24 10.35
C HIS A 57 15.42 24.75 10.62
N SER A 58 14.81 25.24 11.71
CA SER A 58 14.80 26.67 12.04
C SER A 58 15.63 27.06 13.27
N GLY A 59 16.66 26.28 13.64
CA GLY A 59 17.49 26.56 14.81
C GLY A 59 16.89 26.09 16.15
N HIS A 60 15.77 25.35 16.13
CA HIS A 60 15.12 24.92 17.37
C HIS A 60 15.87 23.72 17.97
N THR A 61 16.74 23.97 18.95
CA THR A 61 17.72 22.99 19.47
C THR A 61 17.13 21.62 19.80
N ARG A 62 15.94 21.57 20.42
CA ARG A 62 15.25 20.30 20.75
C ARG A 62 14.70 19.58 19.53
N ASN A 63 14.17 20.30 18.54
CA ASN A 63 13.65 19.70 17.31
C ASN A 63 14.82 19.15 16.47
N GLU A 64 15.89 19.93 16.33
CA GLU A 64 17.09 19.50 15.61
C GLU A 64 17.77 18.29 16.27
N GLY A 65 17.75 18.25 17.61
CA GLY A 65 18.17 17.07 18.35
C GLY A 65 17.30 15.84 18.02
N ALA A 66 15.98 16.01 17.97
CA ALA A 66 15.05 14.96 17.58
C ALA A 66 15.27 14.51 16.12
N ASP A 67 15.47 15.44 15.18
CA ASP A 67 15.77 15.15 13.77
C ASP A 67 17.06 14.35 13.62
N ARG A 68 18.11 14.72 14.37
CA ARG A 68 19.38 13.99 14.38
C ARG A 68 19.21 12.56 14.89
N LEU A 69 18.46 12.38 15.98
CA LEU A 69 18.19 11.06 16.54
C LEU A 69 17.31 10.22 15.61
N ALA A 70 16.32 10.83 14.95
CA ALA A 70 15.50 10.17 13.94
C ALA A 70 16.34 9.73 12.72
N GLY A 71 17.26 10.58 12.25
CA GLY A 71 18.21 10.25 11.19
C GLY A 71 19.13 9.09 11.57
N ALA A 72 19.68 9.09 12.78
CA ALA A 72 20.47 7.97 13.30
C ALA A 72 19.64 6.68 13.38
N GLY A 73 18.38 6.77 13.82
CA GLY A 73 17.44 5.65 13.85
C GLY A 73 17.15 5.07 12.46
N ALA A 74 17.03 5.93 11.43
CA ALA A 74 16.74 5.50 10.06
C ALA A 74 17.87 4.68 9.42
N ILE A 75 19.12 4.81 9.90
CA ILE A 75 20.30 4.13 9.36
C ILE A 75 20.63 2.84 10.16
N LYS A 76 19.93 2.58 11.28
CA LYS A 76 20.13 1.36 12.06
C LYS A 76 19.85 0.12 11.21
N GLY A 77 20.76 -0.85 11.22
CA GLY A 77 20.58 -2.13 10.52
C GLY A 77 19.44 -2.99 11.07
N THR A 78 19.08 -2.79 12.34
CA THR A 78 17.93 -3.45 12.99
C THR A 78 16.90 -2.39 13.41
N PRO A 79 15.65 -2.49 12.93
CA PRO A 79 14.59 -1.58 13.33
C PRO A 79 14.25 -1.69 14.82
N ASP A 80 13.95 -0.57 15.46
CA ASP A 80 13.47 -0.56 16.84
C ASP A 80 12.05 -1.15 16.92
N VAL A 81 11.79 -1.98 17.93
CA VAL A 81 10.45 -2.53 18.19
C VAL A 81 9.61 -1.50 18.94
N VAL A 82 8.55 -1.00 18.31
CA VAL A 82 7.61 -0.04 18.92
C VAL A 82 6.38 -0.79 19.43
N ASP A 83 6.15 -0.75 20.73
CA ASP A 83 4.92 -1.31 21.33
C ASP A 83 3.71 -0.43 20.97
N VAL A 84 2.81 -0.99 20.17
CA VAL A 84 1.55 -0.37 19.74
C VAL A 84 0.33 -0.97 20.46
N THR A 85 0.54 -1.71 21.53
CA THR A 85 -0.53 -2.33 22.31
C THR A 85 -1.38 -1.27 23.00
N ILE A 86 -2.70 -1.38 22.85
CA ILE A 86 -3.67 -0.45 23.43
C ILE A 86 -4.51 -1.17 24.48
N GLN A 87 -4.67 -0.55 25.66
CA GLN A 87 -5.55 -1.03 26.72
C GLN A 87 -7.00 -1.14 26.23
N ALA A 88 -7.71 -2.20 26.63
CA ALA A 88 -9.02 -2.55 26.08
C ALA A 88 -10.04 -1.40 26.19
N GLU A 89 -9.98 -0.62 27.27
CA GLU A 89 -10.89 0.51 27.55
C GLU A 89 -10.67 1.70 26.61
N LEU A 90 -9.49 1.78 25.98
CA LEU A 90 -9.10 2.82 25.03
C LEU A 90 -9.18 2.35 23.58
N GLN A 91 -9.53 1.08 23.34
CA GLN A 91 -9.69 0.55 22.00
C GLN A 91 -11.03 0.98 21.39
N LEU A 92 -10.97 1.47 20.16
CA LEU A 92 -12.16 1.75 19.38
C LEU A 92 -12.69 0.44 18.79
N SER A 93 -13.96 0.15 19.01
CA SER A 93 -14.65 -1.02 18.46
C SER A 93 -14.80 -0.96 16.93
N GLY A 94 -14.83 0.24 16.34
CA GLY A 94 -14.93 0.42 14.90
C GLY A 94 -15.37 1.82 14.49
N ALA A 95 -15.87 1.94 13.27
CA ALA A 95 -16.48 3.16 12.77
C ALA A 95 -17.92 3.28 13.29
N LYS A 96 -18.34 4.50 13.64
CA LYS A 96 -19.73 4.79 13.98
C LYS A 96 -20.62 4.62 12.75
N LEU A 97 -21.79 4.01 12.93
CA LEU A 97 -22.76 3.81 11.83
C LEU A 97 -23.19 5.14 11.19
N GLN A 98 -23.41 6.19 11.99
CA GLN A 98 -23.77 7.52 11.50
C GLN A 98 -22.70 8.16 10.59
N ALA A 99 -21.43 7.75 10.72
CA ALA A 99 -20.33 8.24 9.90
C ALA A 99 -20.03 7.30 8.71
N MET A 100 -20.76 6.19 8.60
CA MET A 100 -20.56 5.21 7.53
C MET A 100 -21.19 5.70 6.23
N THR A 101 -20.48 5.50 5.13
CA THR A 101 -21.00 5.68 3.78
C THR A 101 -20.77 4.40 2.99
N GLN A 102 -21.53 4.18 1.92
CA GLN A 102 -21.32 3.02 1.04
C GLN A 102 -19.87 2.94 0.56
N ARG A 103 -19.26 4.08 0.20
CA ARG A 103 -17.85 4.16 -0.19
C ARG A 103 -16.90 3.70 0.93
N ARG A 104 -17.12 4.15 2.18
CA ARG A 104 -16.29 3.72 3.33
C ARG A 104 -16.48 2.24 3.61
N ALA A 105 -17.72 1.75 3.60
CA ALA A 105 -18.02 0.33 3.79
C ALA A 105 -17.31 -0.52 2.72
N TYR A 106 -17.38 -0.11 1.45
CA TYR A 106 -16.67 -0.76 0.35
C TYR A 106 -15.16 -0.80 0.58
N ILE A 107 -14.53 0.33 0.94
CA ILE A 107 -13.09 0.38 1.24
C ILE A 107 -12.73 -0.58 2.38
N ALA A 108 -13.52 -0.61 3.46
CA ALA A 108 -13.28 -1.50 4.60
C ALA A 108 -13.42 -2.98 4.21
N ILE A 109 -14.45 -3.33 3.43
CA ILE A 109 -14.65 -4.70 2.93
C ILE A 109 -13.50 -5.11 2.01
N MET A 110 -13.10 -4.26 1.08
CA MET A 110 -12.00 -4.55 0.16
C MET A 110 -10.68 -4.71 0.90
N ALA A 111 -10.40 -3.89 1.92
CA ALA A 111 -9.21 -4.06 2.76
C ALA A 111 -9.21 -5.41 3.50
N ARG A 112 -10.36 -5.86 4.00
CA ARG A 112 -10.50 -7.19 4.63
C ARG A 112 -10.34 -8.32 3.63
N LYS A 113 -10.91 -8.20 2.43
CA LYS A 113 -10.75 -9.18 1.35
C LYS A 113 -9.29 -9.27 0.89
N ALA A 114 -8.62 -8.13 0.72
CA ALA A 114 -7.21 -8.08 0.30
C ALA A 114 -6.29 -8.88 1.25
N LYS A 115 -6.55 -8.85 2.57
CA LYS A 115 -5.80 -9.65 3.55
C LYS A 115 -5.94 -11.17 3.37
N LYS A 116 -7.03 -11.63 2.74
CA LYS A 116 -7.31 -13.05 2.49
C LYS A 116 -6.85 -13.52 1.11
N VAL A 117 -6.53 -12.60 0.21
CA VAL A 117 -6.14 -12.93 -1.17
C VAL A 117 -4.65 -13.23 -1.18
N SER A 118 -4.29 -14.46 -1.54
CA SER A 118 -2.89 -14.81 -1.78
C SER A 118 -2.38 -14.13 -3.07
N PRO A 119 -1.10 -13.71 -3.11
CA PRO A 119 -0.48 -13.23 -4.33
C PRO A 119 -0.57 -14.30 -5.42
N ARG A 120 -0.87 -13.89 -6.65
CA ARG A 120 -0.87 -14.79 -7.82
C ARG A 120 0.57 -14.91 -8.33
N PRO A 121 1.21 -16.09 -8.29
CA PRO A 121 2.64 -16.23 -8.60
C PRO A 121 3.03 -15.64 -9.96
N ARG A 122 2.24 -15.91 -11.00
CA ARG A 122 2.49 -15.38 -12.36
C ARG A 122 2.37 -13.86 -12.44
N THR A 123 1.44 -13.26 -11.70
CA THR A 123 1.30 -11.79 -11.66
C THR A 123 2.50 -11.15 -10.95
N VAL A 124 2.99 -11.77 -9.87
CA VAL A 124 4.18 -11.29 -9.15
C VAL A 124 5.41 -11.38 -10.05
N PHE A 125 5.63 -12.54 -10.69
CA PHE A 125 6.72 -12.74 -11.64
C PHE A 125 6.71 -11.68 -12.76
N ASN A 126 5.55 -11.45 -13.38
CA ASN A 126 5.43 -10.44 -14.44
C ASN A 126 5.68 -9.01 -13.93
N LEU A 127 5.26 -8.68 -12.70
CA LEU A 127 5.58 -7.39 -12.09
C LEU A 127 7.08 -7.22 -11.86
N ASP A 128 7.77 -8.28 -11.42
CA ASP A 128 9.21 -8.25 -11.19
C ASP A 128 9.99 -8.14 -12.51
N MET A 129 9.54 -8.82 -13.58
CA MET A 129 10.07 -8.59 -14.93
C MET A 129 9.92 -7.13 -15.38
N VAL A 130 8.74 -6.52 -15.16
CA VAL A 130 8.51 -5.12 -15.51
C VAL A 130 9.42 -4.18 -14.71
N LYS A 131 9.61 -4.43 -13.40
CA LYS A 131 10.53 -3.64 -12.58
C LYS A 131 11.96 -3.75 -13.09
N ALA A 132 12.45 -4.96 -13.32
CA ALA A 132 13.81 -5.19 -13.81
C ALA A 132 14.03 -4.51 -15.18
N GLY A 133 13.04 -4.60 -16.08
CA GLY A 133 13.08 -3.89 -17.37
C GLY A 133 13.17 -2.37 -17.21
N LEU A 134 12.37 -1.79 -16.32
CA LEU A 134 12.37 -0.33 -16.06
C LEU A 134 13.65 0.15 -15.36
N GLU A 135 14.20 -0.66 -14.45
CA GLU A 135 15.50 -0.38 -13.85
C GLU A 135 16.60 -0.39 -14.92
N ASN A 136 16.65 -1.43 -15.76
CA ASN A 136 17.67 -1.55 -16.81
C ASN A 136 17.58 -0.43 -17.85
N GLN A 137 16.36 -0.01 -18.23
CA GLN A 137 16.16 1.00 -19.28
C GLN A 137 16.23 2.44 -18.76
N CYS A 138 15.76 2.69 -17.54
CA CYS A 138 15.58 4.05 -17.02
C CYS A 138 16.38 4.34 -15.76
N GLY A 139 17.06 3.35 -15.17
CA GLY A 139 17.75 3.48 -13.89
C GLY A 139 16.80 3.75 -12.70
N ALA A 140 15.51 3.48 -12.88
CA ALA A 140 14.47 3.89 -11.93
C ALA A 140 13.82 2.68 -11.23
N GLN A 141 13.94 2.66 -9.91
CA GLN A 141 13.25 1.69 -9.06
C GLN A 141 11.78 2.05 -8.89
N VAL A 142 10.89 1.13 -9.26
CA VAL A 142 9.43 1.36 -9.19
C VAL A 142 8.73 0.32 -8.32
N THR A 143 7.62 0.73 -7.72
CA THR A 143 6.78 -0.16 -6.90
C THR A 143 5.64 -0.75 -7.74
N ASP A 144 5.13 -1.93 -7.35
CA ASP A 144 3.93 -2.52 -7.97
C ASP A 144 2.78 -1.52 -8.05
N LYS A 145 2.59 -0.75 -6.98
CA LYS A 145 1.55 0.27 -6.92
C LYS A 145 1.74 1.38 -7.96
N ALA A 146 2.98 1.77 -8.25
CA ALA A 146 3.28 2.75 -9.27
C ALA A 146 2.97 2.21 -10.67
N ILE A 147 3.32 0.95 -10.94
CA ILE A 147 2.99 0.24 -12.18
C ILE A 147 1.46 0.19 -12.37
N TRP A 148 0.72 -0.32 -11.38
CA TRP A 148 -0.74 -0.38 -11.47
C TRP A 148 -1.39 1.00 -11.62
N LYS A 149 -0.86 2.01 -10.93
CA LYS A 149 -1.36 3.39 -11.05
C LYS A 149 -1.09 3.98 -12.43
N SER A 150 0.05 3.68 -13.07
CA SER A 150 0.35 4.20 -14.42
C SER A 150 -0.66 3.70 -15.44
N LEU A 151 -1.10 2.44 -15.33
CA LEU A 151 -2.15 1.85 -16.17
C LEU A 151 -3.52 2.50 -15.98
N THR A 152 -3.72 3.37 -14.99
CA THR A 152 -5.01 4.08 -14.82
C THR A 152 -5.03 5.44 -15.53
N LYS A 153 -3.87 5.95 -15.99
CA LYS A 153 -3.75 7.27 -16.61
C LYS A 153 -4.33 7.28 -18.03
N GLY A 154 -5.55 7.80 -18.16
CA GLY A 154 -6.24 7.92 -19.46
C GLY A 154 -5.55 8.86 -20.46
N SER A 155 -4.65 9.74 -20.00
CA SER A 155 -3.85 10.60 -20.86
C SER A 155 -2.67 9.89 -21.53
N LEU A 156 -2.25 8.73 -21.00
CA LEU A 156 -1.14 7.95 -21.56
C LEU A 156 -1.64 6.78 -22.40
N PHE A 157 -2.74 6.15 -21.98
CA PHE A 157 -3.24 4.93 -22.59
C PHE A 157 -4.75 4.96 -22.79
N THR A 158 -5.19 4.50 -23.97
CA THR A 158 -6.62 4.27 -24.25
C THR A 158 -7.17 3.16 -23.34
N LYS A 159 -8.50 2.95 -23.32
CA LYS A 159 -9.09 1.89 -22.47
C LYS A 159 -8.62 0.50 -22.89
N GLU A 160 -8.45 0.30 -24.18
CA GLU A 160 -8.06 -0.94 -24.84
C GLU A 160 -6.63 -1.32 -24.45
N ILE A 161 -5.69 -0.36 -24.55
CA ILE A 161 -4.30 -0.56 -24.16
C ILE A 161 -4.20 -0.87 -22.66
N ARG A 162 -4.94 -0.16 -21.82
CA ARG A 162 -4.96 -0.42 -20.37
C ARG A 162 -5.46 -1.82 -20.05
N ARG A 163 -6.51 -2.27 -20.73
CA ARG A 163 -7.03 -3.64 -20.59
C ARG A 163 -5.99 -4.67 -21.04
N PHE A 164 -5.34 -4.44 -22.17
CA PHE A 164 -4.29 -5.31 -22.69
C PHE A 164 -3.13 -5.45 -21.70
N LEU A 165 -2.57 -4.33 -21.23
CA LEU A 165 -1.47 -4.33 -20.26
C LEU A 165 -1.87 -4.99 -18.94
N TRP A 166 -3.06 -4.68 -18.43
CA TRP A 166 -3.57 -5.32 -17.20
C TRP A 166 -3.69 -6.84 -17.36
N MET A 167 -4.26 -7.31 -18.47
CA MET A 167 -4.41 -8.74 -18.75
C MET A 167 -3.06 -9.43 -18.99
N GLY A 168 -2.12 -8.76 -19.66
CA GLY A 168 -0.76 -9.25 -19.87
C GLY A 168 -0.02 -9.45 -18.55
N ILE A 169 0.01 -8.44 -17.68
CA ILE A 169 0.65 -8.55 -16.36
C ILE A 169 -0.04 -9.63 -15.51
N HIS A 170 -1.36 -9.74 -15.55
CA HIS A 170 -2.07 -10.79 -14.83
C HIS A 170 -1.93 -12.20 -15.42
N ASN A 171 -1.30 -12.35 -16.60
CA ASN A 171 -1.30 -13.58 -17.38
C ASN A 171 -2.73 -14.14 -17.57
N ALA A 172 -3.64 -13.26 -17.96
CA ALA A 172 -5.09 -13.53 -18.05
C ALA A 172 -5.55 -13.95 -19.46
N TYR A 173 -4.65 -13.93 -20.45
CA TYR A 173 -4.94 -14.45 -21.79
C TYR A 173 -4.84 -15.97 -21.83
N MET A 174 -5.63 -16.59 -22.72
CA MET A 174 -5.57 -18.03 -22.98
C MET A 174 -4.38 -18.33 -23.91
N ILE A 175 -3.20 -18.46 -23.32
CA ILE A 175 -1.94 -18.72 -24.03
C ILE A 175 -1.10 -19.76 -23.28
N GLY A 176 -0.26 -20.49 -24.01
CA GLY A 176 0.70 -21.42 -23.42
C GLY A 176 0.09 -22.43 -22.48
N GLY A 177 0.61 -22.44 -21.25
CA GLY A 177 0.16 -23.33 -20.18
C GLY A 177 -1.31 -23.19 -19.77
N TYR A 178 -2.06 -22.18 -20.25
CA TYR A 178 -3.51 -22.19 -20.10
C TYR A 178 -4.14 -23.37 -20.85
N TRP A 179 -3.66 -23.65 -22.07
CA TRP A 179 -4.21 -24.71 -22.93
C TRP A 179 -3.81 -26.10 -22.45
N LEU A 180 -2.78 -26.23 -21.61
CA LEU A 180 -2.27 -27.49 -21.06
C LEU A 180 -3.04 -27.99 -19.81
N ARG A 181 -4.23 -27.46 -19.55
CA ARG A 181 -5.06 -27.91 -18.42
C ARG A 181 -5.77 -29.21 -18.76
N ASP A 182 -5.99 -30.05 -17.75
CA ASP A 182 -6.60 -31.38 -17.88
C ASP A 182 -7.98 -31.39 -18.58
N ASN A 183 -8.71 -30.27 -18.51
CA ASN A 183 -10.03 -30.12 -19.11
C ASN A 183 -10.02 -29.63 -20.57
N MET A 184 -8.84 -29.54 -21.20
CA MET A 184 -8.68 -29.08 -22.60
C MET A 184 -8.51 -30.28 -23.54
N SER A 185 -9.18 -30.28 -24.69
CA SER A 185 -9.02 -31.33 -25.71
C SER A 185 -7.62 -31.33 -26.30
N ILE A 186 -7.24 -32.43 -26.96
CA ILE A 186 -5.94 -32.56 -27.61
C ILE A 186 -5.75 -31.47 -28.68
N GLU A 187 -6.80 -31.15 -29.45
CA GLU A 187 -6.72 -30.07 -30.46
C GLU A 187 -6.53 -28.69 -29.81
N MET A 188 -7.08 -28.48 -28.62
CA MET A 188 -6.91 -27.24 -27.86
C MET A 188 -5.51 -27.15 -27.25
N GLN A 189 -4.98 -28.26 -26.72
CA GLN A 189 -3.63 -28.34 -26.16
C GLN A 189 -2.54 -28.03 -27.20
N ALA A 190 -2.77 -28.37 -28.48
CA ALA A 190 -1.86 -28.02 -29.57
C ALA A 190 -1.64 -26.50 -29.73
N ARG A 191 -2.52 -25.66 -29.17
CA ARG A 191 -2.39 -24.19 -29.17
C ARG A 191 -1.44 -23.66 -28.08
N ALA A 192 -0.88 -24.54 -27.24
CA ALA A 192 0.04 -24.15 -26.18
C ALA A 192 1.42 -23.77 -26.70
N THR A 193 1.85 -24.33 -27.83
CA THR A 193 3.20 -24.18 -28.36
C THR A 193 3.21 -23.38 -29.66
N CYS A 194 4.27 -22.62 -29.88
CA CYS A 194 4.48 -21.91 -31.13
C CYS A 194 4.71 -22.88 -32.29
N SER A 195 4.04 -22.66 -33.43
CA SER A 195 4.23 -23.46 -34.64
C SER A 195 5.57 -23.22 -35.34
N ILE A 196 6.28 -22.13 -35.01
CA ILE A 196 7.53 -21.73 -35.67
C ILE A 196 8.73 -22.28 -34.91
N CYS A 197 8.83 -22.02 -33.59
CA CYS A 197 9.98 -22.40 -32.77
C CYS A 197 9.73 -23.58 -31.81
N GLY A 198 8.48 -23.99 -31.60
CA GLY A 198 8.11 -25.08 -30.69
C GLY A 198 8.10 -24.71 -29.20
N GLU A 199 8.46 -23.49 -28.82
CA GLU A 199 8.40 -23.05 -27.42
C GLU A 199 6.95 -22.88 -26.92
N THR A 200 6.74 -23.00 -25.61
CA THR A 200 5.41 -22.73 -25.01
C THR A 200 5.10 -21.24 -25.08
N GLU A 201 3.97 -20.90 -25.68
CA GLU A 201 3.55 -19.52 -25.91
C GLU A 201 3.41 -18.75 -24.60
N SER A 202 4.00 -17.56 -24.57
CA SER A 202 3.90 -16.62 -23.46
C SER A 202 3.75 -15.20 -24.00
N MET A 203 3.27 -14.26 -23.20
CA MET A 203 3.11 -12.89 -23.68
C MET A 203 4.44 -12.27 -24.14
N SER A 204 5.55 -12.64 -23.50
CA SER A 204 6.90 -12.23 -23.91
C SER A 204 7.44 -12.95 -25.14
N HIS A 205 6.89 -14.11 -25.49
CA HIS A 205 7.23 -14.82 -26.72
C HIS A 205 6.44 -14.28 -27.92
N ILE A 206 5.19 -13.83 -27.68
CA ILE A 206 4.30 -13.28 -28.71
C ILE A 206 4.71 -11.84 -29.12
N LEU A 207 5.20 -11.04 -28.17
CA LEU A 207 5.60 -9.63 -28.36
C LEU A 207 7.06 -9.51 -28.79
#